data_AF-A0A2E9LLM5-F1
#
_entry.id   AF-A0A2E9LLM5-F1
#
_cell.length_a   1.000
_cell.length_b   1.000
_cell.length_c   1.000
_cell.angle_alpha   90.00
_cell.angle_beta   90.00
_cell.angle_gamma   90.00
#
_symmetry.space_group_name_H-M   'P 1'
#
loop_
_entity.id
_entity.type
_entity.pdbx_description
1 polymer ?
#
loop_
_entity_poly.entity_id
_entity_poly.type
_entity_poly.pdbx_seq_one_letter_code
_entity_poly.pdbx_strand_id
1 'polypeptide(L)'
;RMMEIIKLIVLKVRQSGLREFPAGGLVLTGGGSEMTGLAELVQKTLGGQVRIAYPEGIAGLPAQLRKPAFSAAVGLLLWGIKHQGETRSSMNGGRSIMGSKSWRWGLGRKKAAAVR
;
A
#
# COMPACT_ATOMS: atom_id res chain seq x y z
N ARG A 1 -17.21 24.60 -1.79
CA ARG A 1 -16.74 23.37 -2.48
C ARG A 1 -16.07 22.37 -1.52
N MET A 2 -15.00 22.71 -0.79
CA MET A 2 -14.37 21.76 0.16
C MET A 2 -15.37 21.17 1.19
N MET A 3 -16.26 22.01 1.73
CA MET A 3 -17.30 21.56 2.65
C MET A 3 -18.24 20.49 2.05
N GLU A 4 -18.52 20.53 0.75
CA GLU A 4 -19.32 19.49 0.08
C GLU A 4 -18.59 18.15 0.11
N ILE A 5 -17.28 18.16 -0.15
CA ILE A 5 -16.43 16.95 -0.08
C ILE A 5 -16.41 16.40 1.36
N ILE A 6 -16.26 17.26 2.36
CA ILE A 6 -16.27 16.83 3.76
C ILE A 6 -17.63 16.21 4.12
N LYS A 7 -18.74 16.80 3.68
CA LYS A 7 -20.09 16.22 3.87
C LYS A 7 -20.22 14.85 3.21
N LEU A 8 -19.68 14.68 2.00
CA LEU A 8 -19.66 13.38 1.32
C LEU A 8 -18.82 12.34 2.09
N ILE A 9 -17.69 12.74 2.67
CA ILE A 9 -16.88 11.88 3.54
C ILE A 9 -17.70 11.43 4.76
N VAL A 10 -18.37 12.37 5.46
CA VAL A 10 -19.24 12.05 6.62
C VAL A 10 -20.30 11.01 6.22
N LEU A 11 -20.98 11.24 5.09
CA LEU A 11 -22.00 10.32 4.58
C LEU A 11 -21.42 8.94 4.30
N LYS A 12 -20.24 8.89 3.67
CA LYS A 12 -19.61 7.60 3.31
C LYS A 12 -19.12 6.82 4.53
N VAL A 13 -18.59 7.51 5.54
CA VAL A 13 -18.19 6.91 6.83
C VAL A 13 -19.41 6.32 7.54
N ARG A 14 -20.54 7.03 7.59
CA ARG A 14 -21.78 6.49 8.18
C ARG A 14 -22.28 5.26 7.42
N GLN A 15 -22.18 5.27 6.09
CA GLN A 15 -22.56 4.13 5.24
C GLN A 15 -21.64 2.91 5.39
N SER A 16 -20.40 3.08 5.83
CA SER A 16 -19.48 1.94 6.02
C SER A 16 -19.74 1.17 7.32
N GLY A 17 -20.72 1.58 8.12
CA GLY A 17 -21.05 0.95 9.41
C GLY A 17 -20.24 1.50 10.59
N LEU A 18 -19.36 2.48 10.36
CA LEU A 18 -18.69 3.23 11.42
C LEU A 18 -19.70 4.21 12.06
N ARG A 19 -20.35 3.75 13.13
CA ARG A 19 -21.35 4.53 13.88
C ARG A 19 -20.72 5.64 14.72
N GLU A 20 -19.49 5.42 15.17
CA GLU A 20 -18.73 6.33 16.01
C GLU A 20 -17.37 6.62 15.39
N PHE A 21 -16.81 7.80 15.69
CA PHE A 21 -15.46 8.13 15.27
C PHE A 21 -14.46 7.20 15.96
N PRO A 22 -13.52 6.61 15.21
CA PRO A 22 -12.50 5.78 15.83
C PRO A 22 -11.68 6.61 16.82
N ALA A 23 -11.36 6.02 17.97
CA ALA A 23 -10.57 6.67 19.03
C ALA A 23 -9.20 7.17 18.52
N GLY A 24 -8.63 6.54 17.49
CA GLY A 24 -7.38 6.94 16.85
C GLY A 24 -7.47 8.20 15.95
N GLY A 25 -8.67 8.75 15.78
CA GLY A 25 -8.93 9.94 14.97
C GLY A 25 -8.86 9.70 13.46
N LEU A 26 -8.90 10.79 12.70
CA LEU A 26 -8.79 10.82 11.25
C LEU A 26 -7.39 11.25 10.82
N VAL A 27 -6.86 10.57 9.81
CA VAL A 27 -5.59 10.90 9.17
C VAL A 27 -5.86 11.40 7.76
N LEU A 28 -5.45 12.63 7.48
CA LEU A 28 -5.52 13.22 6.15
C LEU A 28 -4.19 13.04 5.43
N THR A 29 -4.26 12.59 4.17
CA THR A 29 -3.10 12.40 3.28
C THR A 29 -3.43 12.89 1.88
N GLY A 30 -2.43 12.94 0.99
CA GLY A 30 -2.57 13.40 -0.40
C GLY A 30 -2.33 14.90 -0.56
N GLY A 31 -2.21 15.39 -1.79
CA GLY A 31 -1.92 16.82 -2.03
C GLY A 31 -3.04 17.74 -1.54
N GLY A 32 -4.29 17.27 -1.58
CA GLY A 32 -5.44 18.01 -1.04
C GLY A 32 -5.37 18.26 0.47
N SER A 33 -4.62 17.45 1.23
CA SER A 33 -4.48 17.65 2.67
C SER A 33 -3.57 18.81 3.06
N GLU A 34 -2.76 19.33 2.13
CA GLU A 34 -1.92 20.51 2.37
C GLU A 34 -2.70 21.83 2.28
N MET A 35 -3.99 21.79 1.94
CA MET A 35 -4.82 22.99 1.89
C MET A 35 -4.94 23.63 3.28
N THR A 36 -4.55 24.89 3.39
CA THR A 36 -4.64 25.67 4.63
C THR A 36 -6.04 25.64 5.21
N GLY A 37 -6.16 25.35 6.51
CA GLY A 37 -7.45 25.33 7.21
C GLY A 37 -8.27 24.05 7.02
N LEU A 38 -7.80 23.07 6.24
CA LEU A 38 -8.56 21.84 5.99
C LEU A 38 -8.69 21.01 7.25
N ALA A 39 -7.59 20.77 7.98
CA ALA A 39 -7.62 19.92 9.17
C ALA A 39 -8.56 20.47 10.23
N GLU A 40 -8.56 21.79 10.42
CA GLU A 40 -9.43 22.52 11.34
C GLU A 40 -10.90 22.46 10.90
N LEU A 41 -11.16 22.63 9.60
CA LEU A 41 -12.53 22.53 9.04
C LEU A 41 -13.09 21.11 9.21
N VAL A 42 -12.27 20.10 8.91
CA VAL A 42 -12.60 18.68 9.06
C VAL A 42 -12.85 18.36 10.54
N GLN A 43 -11.99 18.81 11.44
CA GLN A 43 -12.14 18.63 12.88
C GLN A 43 -13.44 19.25 13.41
N LYS A 44 -13.75 20.49 13.00
CA LYS A 44 -15.02 21.16 13.36
C LYS A 44 -16.26 20.44 12.84
N THR A 45 -16.16 19.77 11.69
CA THR A 45 -17.31 19.15 11.02
C THR A 45 -17.56 17.72 11.49
N LEU A 46 -16.50 16.92 11.67
CA LEU A 46 -16.58 15.49 11.96
C LEU A 46 -16.56 15.20 13.46
N GLY A 47 -15.94 16.07 14.27
CA GLY A 47 -15.66 15.78 15.67
C GLY A 47 -14.53 14.75 15.82
N GLY A 48 -13.67 14.94 16.81
CA GLY A 48 -12.51 14.07 17.07
C GLY A 48 -11.18 14.63 16.58
N GLN A 49 -10.12 13.84 16.76
CA GLN A 49 -8.76 14.26 16.40
C GLN A 49 -8.53 14.10 14.91
N VAL A 50 -8.01 15.15 14.26
CA VAL A 50 -7.64 15.14 12.83
C VAL A 50 -6.19 15.54 12.73
N ARG A 51 -5.38 14.77 12.00
CA ARG A 51 -3.96 15.09 11.74
C ARG A 51 -3.62 14.87 10.28
N ILE A 52 -2.64 15.62 9.78
CA ILE A 52 -2.05 15.41 8.46
C ILE A 52 -0.88 14.45 8.64
N ALA A 53 -0.83 13.38 7.85
CA ALA A 53 0.27 12.42 7.87
C ALA A 53 1.19 12.56 6.67
N TYR A 54 2.47 12.29 6.93
CA TYR A 54 3.56 12.32 5.97
C TYR A 54 4.08 10.89 5.77
N PRO A 55 4.52 10.53 4.56
CA PRO A 55 5.08 9.20 4.32
C PRO A 55 6.41 9.01 5.04
N GLU A 56 6.54 7.89 5.74
CA GLU A 56 7.73 7.48 6.49
C GLU A 56 8.05 6.00 6.23
N GLY A 57 9.21 5.51 6.71
CA GLY A 57 9.57 4.08 6.65
C GLY A 57 10.55 3.69 5.53
N ILE A 58 11.00 4.65 4.70
CA ILE A 58 12.06 4.43 3.72
C ILE A 58 13.32 5.17 4.16
N ALA A 59 14.38 4.43 4.43
CA ALA A 59 15.70 4.99 4.71
C ALA A 59 16.21 5.74 3.48
N GLY A 60 16.67 6.98 3.67
CA GLY A 60 17.17 7.82 2.57
C GLY A 60 16.09 8.49 1.72
N LEU A 61 14.81 8.46 2.13
CA LEU A 61 13.75 9.18 1.40
C LEU A 61 14.06 10.69 1.32
N PRO A 62 14.21 11.27 0.11
CA PRO A 62 14.48 12.69 -0.07
C PRO A 62 13.45 13.57 0.63
N ALA A 63 13.89 14.68 1.21
CA ALA A 63 13.01 15.59 1.97
C ALA A 63 11.84 16.12 1.12
N GLN A 64 12.06 16.31 -0.18
CA GLN A 64 11.05 16.76 -1.14
C GLN A 64 9.88 15.77 -1.27
N LEU A 65 10.14 14.48 -1.03
CA LEU A 65 9.14 13.41 -1.09
C LEU A 65 8.45 13.18 0.26
N ARG A 66 8.89 13.83 1.34
CA ARG A 66 8.24 13.81 2.65
C ARG A 66 7.06 14.78 2.70
N LYS A 67 6.13 14.61 1.76
CA LYS A 67 4.89 15.40 1.68
C LYS A 67 3.69 14.46 1.62
N PRO A 68 2.52 14.86 2.16
CA PRO A 68 1.30 14.05 2.10
C PRO A 68 0.91 13.70 0.66
N ALA A 69 1.27 14.55 -0.31
CA ALA A 69 1.08 14.29 -1.74
C ALA A 69 1.72 12.99 -2.23
N PHE A 70 2.82 12.54 -1.62
CA PHE A 70 3.54 11.33 -2.01
C PHE A 70 3.18 10.09 -1.19
N SER A 71 2.22 10.19 -0.25
CA SER A 71 1.84 9.07 0.63
C SER A 71 1.43 7.80 -0.13
N ALA A 72 0.71 7.94 -1.24
CA ALA A 72 0.30 6.79 -2.06
C ALA A 72 1.50 6.12 -2.74
N ALA A 73 2.38 6.90 -3.39
CA ALA A 73 3.54 6.37 -4.10
C ALA A 73 4.54 5.69 -3.15
N VAL A 74 4.83 6.33 -2.01
CA VAL A 74 5.71 5.76 -0.98
C VAL A 74 5.09 4.51 -0.36
N GLY A 75 3.78 4.50 -0.10
CA GLY A 75 3.08 3.32 0.40
C GLY A 75 3.15 2.12 -0.56
N LEU A 76 3.02 2.37 -1.87
CA LEU A 76 3.19 1.32 -2.88
C LEU A 76 4.62 0.79 -2.95
N LEU A 77 5.61 1.67 -2.83
CA LEU A 77 7.02 1.27 -2.80
C LEU A 77 7.32 0.40 -1.57
N LEU A 78 6.86 0.81 -0.39
CA LEU A 78 6.97 0.03 0.85
C LEU A 78 6.29 -1.32 0.73
N TRP A 79 5.09 -1.35 0.15
CA TRP A 79 4.36 -2.59 -0.10
C TRP A 79 5.15 -3.52 -1.03
N GLY A 80 5.70 -2.97 -2.11
CA GLY A 80 6.54 -3.71 -3.05
C GLY A 80 7.76 -4.31 -2.37
N ILE A 81 8.51 -3.53 -1.60
CA ILE A 81 9.68 -4.00 -0.83
C ILE A 81 9.28 -5.11 0.15
N LYS A 82 8.17 -4.96 0.87
CA LYS A 82 7.72 -5.92 1.87
C LYS A 82 7.29 -7.27 1.27
N HIS A 83 6.73 -7.27 0.06
CA HIS A 83 6.21 -8.47 -0.60
C HIS A 83 7.12 -8.94 -1.77
N GLN A 84 8.38 -8.51 -1.80
CA GLN A 84 9.38 -9.03 -2.74
C GLN A 84 9.60 -10.52 -2.45
N GLY A 85 9.32 -11.37 -3.43
CA GLY A 85 9.50 -12.83 -3.32
C GLY A 85 8.23 -13.63 -3.01
N GLU A 86 7.09 -12.98 -2.77
CA GLU A 86 5.81 -13.68 -2.82
C GLU A 86 5.58 -14.16 -4.25
N THR A 87 5.50 -15.49 -4.44
CA THR A 87 5.05 -16.05 -5.71
C THR A 87 3.63 -15.57 -5.90
N ARG A 88 3.46 -14.51 -6.70
CA ARG A 88 2.15 -14.07 -7.16
C ARG A 88 1.57 -15.28 -7.88
N SER A 89 0.67 -16.00 -7.21
CA SER A 89 -0.19 -16.97 -7.88
C SER A 89 -1.00 -16.14 -8.86
N SER A 90 -0.44 -15.98 -10.05
CA SER A 90 -1.07 -15.25 -11.13
C SER A 90 -2.30 -16.06 -11.45
N MET A 91 -3.46 -15.63 -10.93
CA MET A 91 -4.76 -16.02 -11.43
C MET A 91 -4.92 -15.41 -12.82
N ASN A 92 -4.06 -15.84 -13.75
CA ASN A 92 -4.27 -15.67 -15.16
C ASN A 92 -4.95 -16.95 -15.61
N GLY A 93 -6.29 -16.93 -15.56
CA GLY A 93 -7.12 -17.93 -16.21
C GLY A 93 -6.88 -17.86 -17.72
N GLY A 94 -5.93 -18.67 -18.20
CA GLY A 94 -5.48 -18.63 -19.57
C GLY A 94 -4.78 -19.92 -19.97
N ARG A 95 -5.59 -20.98 -20.19
CA ARG A 95 -5.33 -22.16 -21.03
C ARG A 95 -3.94 -22.80 -20.89
N SER A 96 -3.88 -23.90 -20.15
CA SER A 96 -2.85 -24.92 -20.33
C SER A 96 -2.86 -25.42 -21.78
N ILE A 97 -1.93 -24.92 -22.61
CA ILE A 97 -1.45 -25.67 -23.76
C ILE A 97 -0.30 -26.52 -23.26
N MET A 98 -0.61 -27.80 -23.13
CA MET A 98 0.30 -28.90 -22.93
C MET A 98 1.38 -28.86 -24.03
N GLY A 99 2.56 -28.37 -23.67
CA GLY A 99 3.73 -28.36 -24.52
C GLY A 99 4.75 -29.36 -24.00
N SER A 100 4.60 -30.63 -24.39
CA SER A 100 5.64 -31.64 -24.23
C SER A 100 6.97 -31.11 -24.78
N LYS A 101 8.04 -31.11 -23.97
CA LYS A 101 9.42 -31.22 -24.45
C LYS A 101 10.37 -31.61 -23.31
N SER A 102 10.46 -32.93 -23.14
CA SER A 102 11.69 -33.69 -22.90
C SER A 102 12.96 -32.85 -22.66
N TRP A 103 13.38 -32.72 -21.40
CA TRP A 103 14.78 -32.51 -21.05
C TRP A 103 15.36 -33.85 -20.62
N ARG A 104 15.90 -34.57 -21.62
CA ARG A 104 16.80 -35.71 -21.44
C ARG A 104 18.07 -35.20 -20.74
N TRP A 105 18.13 -35.34 -19.42
CA TRP A 105 19.39 -35.26 -18.68
C TRP A 105 20.19 -36.54 -18.96
N GLY A 106 21.08 -36.43 -19.95
CA GLY A 106 22.08 -37.43 -20.25
C GLY A 106 23.06 -37.56 -19.08
N LEU A 107 23.08 -38.77 -18.51
CA LEU A 107 24.29 -39.56 -18.26
C LEU A 107 25.58 -38.78 -17.98
N GLY A 108 25.98 -38.80 -16.70
CA GLY A 108 27.32 -38.49 -16.25
C GLY A 108 27.69 -39.29 -15.01
N ARG A 109 27.76 -40.62 -15.12
CA ARG A 109 28.44 -41.51 -14.14
C ARG A 109 29.90 -41.06 -14.01
N LYS A 110 30.43 -41.01 -12.78
CA LYS A 110 31.62 -41.72 -12.19
C LYS A 110 31.93 -41.04 -10.84
N LYS A 111 31.61 -41.64 -9.69
CA LYS A 111 32.36 -42.61 -8.84
C LYS A 111 33.78 -42.19 -8.40
N ALA A 112 34.03 -42.46 -7.11
CA ALA A 112 35.30 -42.59 -6.36
C ALA A 112 35.79 -41.27 -5.69
N ALA A 113 36.28 -41.23 -4.46
CA ALA A 113 36.64 -42.28 -3.50
C ALA A 113 36.55 -41.73 -2.07
N ALA A 114 36.16 -42.60 -1.13
CA ALA A 114 36.41 -42.44 0.29
C ALA A 114 37.85 -42.87 0.59
N VAL A 115 38.62 -42.07 1.32
CA VAL A 115 39.72 -42.54 2.17
C VAL A 115 39.81 -41.62 3.39
N ARG A 116 39.80 -42.29 4.55
CA ARG A 116 40.12 -41.93 5.94
C ARG A 116 40.65 -40.53 6.25
#